data_AF-A0A7D5GF56-F1
#
_entry.id   AF-A0A7D5GF56-F1
#
_cell.length_a   1.000
_cell.length_b   1.000
_cell.length_c   1.000
_cell.angle_alpha   90.00
_cell.angle_beta   90.00
_cell.angle_gamma   90.00
#
_symmetry.space_group_name_H-M   'P 1'
#
loop_
_entity.id
_entity.type
_entity.pdbx_description
1 polymer ?
#
loop_
_entity_poly.entity_id
_entity_poly.type
_entity_poly.pdbx_seq_one_letter_code
_entity_poly.pdbx_strand_id
1 'polypeptide(L)'
;MSRRATIRTAHDDPALLARALRPDNTDDMTTMVERNDAERAVGDDEAARSHRDDAGATVVTQIDRDTTSGLRTTVDDYVVNLEVAMEVATNARTVQRAQPTDTGPVSDTNSDSDTR
;
A
#
# COMPACT_ATOMS: atom_id res chain seq x y z
N MET A 1 9.62 -21.95 21.35
CA MET A 1 8.29 -21.95 20.71
C MET A 1 7.90 -20.49 20.55
N SER A 2 7.91 -19.96 19.32
CA SER A 2 7.41 -18.61 19.06
C SER A 2 5.89 -18.57 19.15
N ARG A 3 5.35 -17.39 19.45
CA ARG A 3 3.93 -17.04 19.41
C ARG A 3 3.71 -16.21 18.17
N ARG A 4 2.68 -16.56 17.40
CA ARG A 4 2.37 -15.91 16.13
C ARG A 4 1.01 -15.23 16.18
N ALA A 5 0.93 -14.02 15.64
CA ALA A 5 -0.31 -13.37 15.27
C ALA A 5 -0.34 -13.12 13.75
N THR A 6 -1.54 -13.11 13.17
CA THR A 6 -1.75 -12.71 11.78
C THR A 6 -2.94 -11.77 11.74
N ILE A 7 -2.71 -10.56 11.24
CA ILE A 7 -3.73 -9.53 11.08
C ILE A 7 -3.97 -9.36 9.59
N ARG A 8 -5.25 -9.37 9.20
CA ARG A 8 -5.70 -9.26 7.82
C ARG A 8 -6.64 -8.08 7.70
N THR A 9 -6.31 -7.17 6.79
CA THR A 9 -7.00 -5.90 6.61
C THR A 9 -7.41 -5.75 5.15
N ALA A 10 -8.72 -5.76 4.90
CA ALA A 10 -9.26 -5.39 3.60
C ALA A 10 -9.18 -3.86 3.44
N HIS A 11 -8.71 -3.38 2.29
CA HIS A 11 -8.61 -1.96 1.99
C HIS A 11 -8.74 -1.74 0.48
N ASP A 12 -9.27 -0.59 0.07
CA ASP A 12 -9.43 -0.23 -1.35
C ASP A 12 -8.10 0.05 -2.06
N ASP A 13 -7.05 0.27 -1.27
CA ASP A 13 -5.68 0.53 -1.74
C ASP A 13 -4.68 -0.15 -0.80
N PRO A 14 -4.57 -1.49 -0.85
CA PRO A 14 -3.73 -2.24 0.06
C PRO A 14 -2.24 -2.03 -0.23
N ALA A 15 -1.88 -1.72 -1.48
CA ALA A 15 -0.50 -1.40 -1.85
C ALA A 15 -0.01 -0.10 -1.20
N LEU A 16 -0.83 0.96 -1.19
CA LEU A 16 -0.49 2.20 -0.49
C LEU A 16 -0.31 1.96 1.01
N LEU A 17 -1.23 1.21 1.61
CA LEU A 17 -1.21 0.91 3.04
C LEU A 17 0.03 0.09 3.42
N ALA A 18 0.36 -0.96 2.65
CA ALA A 18 1.56 -1.76 2.86
C ALA A 18 2.86 -0.93 2.69
N ARG A 19 2.88 0.04 1.77
CA ARG A 19 4.02 0.97 1.64
C ARG A 19 4.17 1.87 2.85
N ALA A 20 3.06 2.35 3.42
CA ALA A 20 3.06 3.19 4.61
C ALA A 20 3.54 2.41 5.86
N LEU A 21 3.20 1.13 5.96
CA LEU A 21 3.57 0.24 7.07
C LEU A 21 4.96 -0.40 6.92
N ARG A 22 5.56 -0.35 5.72
CA ARG A 22 6.88 -0.94 5.44
C ARG A 22 7.98 -0.53 6.43
N PRO A 23 8.06 0.72 6.93
CA PRO A 23 9.09 1.12 7.89
C PRO A 23 9.09 0.32 9.20
N ASP A 24 7.95 -0.25 9.59
CA ASP A 24 7.81 -1.02 10.84
C ASP A 24 8.16 -2.51 10.67
N ASN A 25 8.50 -2.93 9.44
CA ASN A 25 8.92 -4.30 9.21
C ASN A 25 10.26 -4.59 9.89
N THR A 26 10.31 -5.71 10.60
CA THR A 26 11.48 -6.23 11.30
C THR A 26 11.55 -7.75 11.08
N ASP A 27 12.59 -8.41 11.61
CA ASP A 27 12.68 -9.88 11.55
C ASP A 27 11.49 -10.58 12.25
N ASP A 28 10.90 -9.89 13.23
CA ASP A 28 9.75 -10.37 14.02
C ASP A 28 8.39 -9.92 13.45
N MET A 29 8.37 -9.02 12.47
CA MET A 29 7.14 -8.42 11.94
C MET A 29 7.25 -8.13 10.45
N THR A 30 6.39 -8.75 9.65
CA THR A 30 6.37 -8.54 8.20
C THR A 30 4.97 -8.21 7.71
N THR A 31 4.86 -7.13 6.95
CA THR A 31 3.65 -6.69 6.25
C THR A 31 3.77 -6.91 4.75
N MET A 32 2.74 -7.52 4.16
CA MET A 32 2.66 -7.83 2.73
C MET A 32 1.22 -7.65 2.20
N VAL A 33 1.08 -7.63 0.88
CA VAL A 33 -0.23 -7.64 0.21
C VAL A 33 -0.49 -9.03 -0.35
N GLU A 34 -1.56 -9.66 0.11
CA GLU A 34 -2.07 -10.91 -0.45
C GLU A 34 -3.22 -10.60 -1.41
N ARG A 35 -3.13 -11.05 -2.67
CA ARG A 35 -4.23 -10.91 -3.62
C ARG A 35 -5.23 -12.04 -3.41
N ASN A 36 -6.52 -11.72 -3.47
CA ASN A 36 -7.55 -12.73 -3.53
C ASN A 36 -7.65 -13.23 -4.98
N ASP A 37 -7.05 -14.38 -5.28
CA ASP A 37 -6.99 -14.94 -6.64
C ASP A 37 -8.36 -15.36 -7.22
N ALA A 38 -9.44 -15.18 -6.46
CA ALA A 38 -10.79 -15.63 -6.81
C ALA A 38 -11.41 -14.93 -8.04
N GLU A 39 -10.88 -13.78 -8.49
CA GLU A 39 -11.44 -13.00 -9.61
C GLU A 39 -10.58 -13.06 -10.89
N ARG A 40 -9.44 -13.75 -10.90
CA ARG A 40 -8.57 -13.84 -12.09
C ARG A 40 -9.02 -14.94 -13.06
N ALA A 41 -10.13 -14.69 -13.73
CA ALA A 41 -10.34 -15.20 -15.07
C ALA A 41 -10.83 -14.03 -15.93
N VAL A 42 -9.97 -13.54 -16.83
CA VAL A 42 -10.26 -13.05 -18.21
C VAL A 42 -9.22 -11.99 -18.66
N GLY A 43 -8.50 -12.33 -19.73
CA GLY A 43 -8.03 -11.40 -20.77
C GLY A 43 -6.58 -10.94 -20.67
N ASP A 44 -5.78 -11.22 -21.70
CA ASP A 44 -4.38 -10.83 -21.83
C ASP A 44 -4.26 -9.32 -22.12
N ASP A 45 -4.09 -8.50 -21.09
CA ASP A 45 -3.57 -7.12 -21.23
C ASP A 45 -2.97 -6.66 -19.89
N GLU A 46 -1.77 -7.15 -19.59
CA GLU A 46 -1.11 -7.09 -18.27
C GLU A 46 -0.60 -5.69 -17.87
N ALA A 47 -0.38 -4.79 -18.82
CA ALA A 47 0.38 -3.55 -18.58
C ALA A 47 -0.46 -2.40 -17.98
N ALA A 48 -1.79 -2.39 -18.16
CA ALA A 48 -2.66 -1.28 -17.71
C ALA A 48 -3.32 -1.49 -16.33
N ARG A 49 -3.09 -2.65 -15.70
CA ARG A 49 -3.91 -3.15 -14.58
C ARG A 49 -3.30 -2.99 -13.18
N SER A 50 -2.05 -2.55 -13.08
CA SER A 50 -1.26 -2.60 -11.83
C SER A 50 -1.72 -1.67 -10.70
N HIS A 51 -2.66 -0.75 -10.94
CA HIS A 51 -3.17 0.17 -9.90
C HIS A 51 -4.68 0.11 -9.66
N ARG A 52 -5.48 -0.60 -10.48
CA ARG A 52 -6.94 -0.74 -10.27
C ARG A 52 -7.35 -2.13 -9.80
N ASP A 53 -6.50 -3.14 -9.99
CA ASP A 53 -6.83 -4.56 -9.68
C ASP A 53 -6.48 -4.97 -8.24
N ASP A 54 -6.02 -4.03 -7.40
CA ASP A 54 -5.84 -4.29 -5.96
C ASP A 54 -7.14 -4.09 -5.16
N ALA A 55 -8.23 -3.69 -5.82
CA ALA A 55 -9.57 -3.65 -5.24
C ALA A 55 -10.02 -5.08 -4.88
N GLY A 56 -9.70 -5.50 -3.66
CA GLY A 56 -9.93 -6.87 -3.18
C GLY A 56 -8.67 -7.58 -2.68
N ALA A 57 -7.48 -6.98 -2.78
CA ALA A 57 -6.30 -7.48 -2.10
C ALA A 57 -6.30 -7.08 -0.61
N THR A 58 -5.67 -7.90 0.22
CA THR A 58 -5.68 -7.77 1.69
C THR A 58 -4.27 -7.48 2.17
N VAL A 59 -4.12 -6.48 3.05
CA VAL A 59 -2.87 -6.29 3.77
C VAL A 59 -2.78 -7.33 4.87
N VAL A 60 -1.71 -8.12 4.86
CA VAL A 60 -1.45 -9.16 5.83
C VAL A 60 -0.18 -8.84 6.58
N THR A 61 -0.30 -8.74 7.90
CA THR A 61 0.84 -8.58 8.79
C THR A 61 0.99 -9.81 9.66
N GLN A 62 2.17 -10.41 9.61
CA GLN A 62 2.57 -11.53 10.45
C GLN A 62 3.54 -11.03 11.52
N ILE A 63 3.28 -11.42 12.77
CA ILE A 63 4.10 -11.05 13.91
C ILE A 63 4.49 -12.34 14.65
N ASP A 64 5.79 -12.54 14.83
CA ASP A 64 6.39 -13.66 15.55
C ASP A 64 7.17 -13.13 16.75
N ARG A 65 6.84 -13.59 17.98
CA ARG A 65 7.53 -13.19 19.22
C ARG A 65 7.71 -14.38 20.14
N ASP A 66 8.76 -14.36 20.96
CA ASP A 66 9.05 -15.47 21.88
C ASP A 66 8.04 -15.61 23.03
N THR A 67 7.40 -14.50 23.41
CA THR A 67 6.49 -14.43 24.56
C THR A 67 5.13 -13.88 24.17
N THR A 68 4.09 -14.29 24.88
CA THR A 68 2.73 -13.77 24.67
C THR A 68 2.63 -12.28 25.03
N SER A 69 3.34 -11.83 26.07
CA SER A 69 3.40 -10.41 26.43
C SER A 69 4.09 -9.58 25.35
N GLY A 70 5.22 -10.07 24.81
CA GLY A 70 5.90 -9.43 23.68
C GLY A 70 5.03 -9.38 22.43
N LEU A 71 4.33 -10.48 22.11
CA LEU A 71 3.38 -10.51 20.99
C LEU A 71 2.27 -9.48 21.18
N ARG A 72 1.68 -9.40 22.38
CA ARG A 72 0.62 -8.43 22.68
C ARG A 72 1.11 -7.00 22.48
N THR A 73 2.26 -6.64 23.03
CA THR A 73 2.80 -5.27 22.87
C THR A 73 2.99 -4.92 21.40
N THR A 74 3.62 -5.80 20.61
CA THR A 74 3.82 -5.55 19.18
C THR A 74 2.49 -5.47 18.40
N VAL A 75 1.49 -6.28 18.76
CA VAL A 75 0.14 -6.19 18.18
C VAL A 75 -0.51 -4.85 18.55
N ASP A 76 -0.46 -4.45 19.82
CA ASP A 76 -1.05 -3.20 20.32
C ASP A 76 -0.41 -1.98 19.62
N ASP A 77 0.91 -1.98 19.42
CA ASP A 77 1.61 -0.92 18.67
C ASP A 77 1.24 -0.94 17.18
N TYR A 78 1.18 -2.13 16.57
CA TYR A 78 0.84 -2.28 15.16
C TYR A 78 -0.58 -1.79 14.84
N VAL A 79 -1.58 -2.07 15.67
CA VAL A 79 -2.96 -1.62 15.39
C VAL A 79 -3.08 -0.10 15.40
N VAL A 80 -2.29 0.58 16.24
CA VAL A 80 -2.20 2.05 16.24
C VAL A 80 -1.54 2.54 14.95
N ASN A 81 -0.41 1.95 14.54
CA ASN A 81 0.26 2.32 13.30
C ASN A 81 -0.63 2.05 12.06
N LEU A 82 -1.41 0.96 12.09
CA LEU A 82 -2.38 0.62 11.05
C LEU A 82 -3.48 1.67 10.93
N GLU A 83 -4.05 2.13 12.05
CA GLU A 83 -5.06 3.18 12.07
C GLU A 83 -4.52 4.48 11.45
N VAL A 84 -3.31 4.90 11.85
CA VAL A 84 -2.65 6.09 11.30
C VAL A 84 -2.39 5.92 9.79
N ALA A 85 -1.95 4.74 9.34
CA ALA A 85 -1.74 4.48 7.92
C ALA A 85 -3.04 4.59 7.11
N MET A 86 -4.16 4.08 7.64
CA MET A 86 -5.48 4.18 7.00
C MET A 86 -5.95 5.63 6.89
N GLU A 87 -5.74 6.42 7.94
CA GLU A 87 -6.08 7.84 7.95
C GLU A 87 -5.26 8.61 6.91
N VAL A 88 -3.94 8.41 6.88
CA VAL A 88 -3.04 9.05 5.91
C VAL A 88 -3.44 8.68 4.47
N ALA A 89 -3.75 7.40 4.20
CA ALA A 89 -4.19 6.95 2.88
C ALA A 89 -5.51 7.62 2.44
N THR A 90 -6.47 7.75 3.36
CA THR A 90 -7.76 8.41 3.12
C THR A 90 -7.59 9.90 2.83
N ASN A 91 -6.75 10.56 3.64
CA ASN A 91 -6.45 11.99 3.48
C ASN A 91 -5.69 12.27 2.18
N ALA A 92 -4.69 11.45 1.82
CA ALA A 92 -3.95 11.60 0.57
C ALA A 92 -4.88 11.52 -0.66
N ARG A 93 -5.83 10.59 -0.65
CA ARG A 93 -6.84 10.46 -1.73
C ARG A 93 -7.77 11.66 -1.81
N THR A 94 -8.16 12.21 -0.66
CA THR A 94 -9.03 13.39 -0.58
C THR A 94 -8.31 14.63 -1.14
N VAL A 95 -7.06 14.85 -0.74
CA VAL A 95 -6.23 15.97 -1.22
C VAL A 95 -5.95 15.84 -2.72
N GLN A 96 -5.56 14.66 -3.22
CA GLN A 96 -5.34 14.43 -4.65
C GLN A 96 -6.58 14.70 -5.50
N ARG A 97 -7.78 14.37 -5.01
CA ARG A 97 -9.04 14.68 -5.71
C ARG A 97 -9.36 16.17 -5.71
N ALA A 98 -9.02 16.87 -4.63
CA ALA A 98 -9.26 18.32 -4.51
C ALA A 98 -8.23 19.16 -5.28
N GLN A 99 -7.01 18.66 -5.45
CA GLN A 99 -5.92 19.26 -6.22
C GLN A 99 -5.28 18.18 -7.10
N PRO A 100 -5.92 17.82 -8.23
CA PRO A 100 -5.27 16.99 -9.23
C PRO A 100 -3.98 17.72 -9.60
N THR A 101 -2.84 17.00 -9.56
CA THR A 101 -1.55 17.62 -9.85
C THR A 101 -1.64 18.23 -11.24
N ASP A 102 -1.72 19.56 -11.30
CA ASP A 102 -1.65 20.34 -12.52
C ASP A 102 -0.21 20.32 -13.00
N THR A 103 0.22 19.14 -13.47
CA THR A 103 1.34 19.05 -14.39
C THR A 103 0.82 19.57 -15.71
N GLY A 104 0.69 20.90 -15.83
CA GLY A 104 0.33 21.56 -17.08
C GLY A 104 1.18 21.02 -18.23
N PRO A 105 0.70 21.09 -19.48
CA PRO A 105 1.40 20.51 -20.62
C PRO A 105 2.80 21.11 -20.72
N VAL A 106 3.83 20.29 -20.47
CA VAL A 106 5.22 20.66 -20.76
C VAL A 106 5.33 20.69 -22.28
N SER A 107 5.08 21.86 -22.86
CA SER A 107 5.36 22.11 -24.27
C SER A 107 6.85 22.42 -24.37
N ASP A 108 7.64 21.42 -24.77
CA ASP A 108 9.03 21.62 -25.20
C ASP A 108 9.03 22.40 -26.53
N THR A 109 8.80 23.71 -26.48
CA THR A 109 9.05 24.59 -27.63
C THR A 109 10.50 25.04 -27.59
N ASN A 110 11.40 24.15 -27.99
CA ASN A 110 12.76 24.50 -28.41
C ASN A 110 12.96 23.96 -29.82
N SER A 111 12.44 24.68 -30.81
CA SER A 111 12.74 24.38 -32.20
C SER A 111 12.78 25.63 -33.07
N ASP A 112 13.51 26.66 -32.64
CA ASP A 112 14.01 27.68 -33.55
C ASP A 112 15.45 27.31 -33.95
N SER A 113 15.54 26.41 -34.93
CA SER A 113 16.74 26.25 -35.75
C SER A 113 16.71 27.34 -36.83
N ASP A 114 17.07 28.57 -36.45
CA ASP A 114 17.19 29.66 -37.41
C ASP A 114 18.45 29.42 -38.27
N THR A 115 18.23 28.91 -39.48
CA THR A 115 19.24 28.76 -40.53
C THR A 115 19.20 30.01 -41.40
N ARG A 116 20.22 30.87 -41.31
CA ARG A 116 20.60 31.80 -42.38
C ARG A 116 22.04 32.27 -42.27
#